data_AF-A0A956AWC4-F1
#
_entry.id   AF-A0A956AWC4-F1
#
_cell.length_a   1.000
_cell.length_b   1.000
_cell.length_c   1.000
_cell.angle_alpha   90.00
_cell.angle_beta   90.00
_cell.angle_gamma   90.00
#
_symmetry.space_group_name_H-M   'P 1'
#
loop_
_entity.id
_entity.type
_entity.pdbx_description
1 polymer ?
#
loop_
_entity_poly.entity_id
_entity_poly.type
_entity_poly.pdbx_seq_one_letter_code
_entity_poly.pdbx_strand_id
1 'polypeptide(L)' 'MAEPFVGEIRMFAGNFAPRGWALCDGQLMAVAQNDALFSLLGTVYGGDGRTTF' A
#
# COMPACT_ATOMS: atom_id res chain seq x y z
N MET A 1 20.29 -6.66 8.60
CA MET A 1 19.38 -6.40 7.44
C MET A 1 18.13 -5.76 8.03
N ALA A 2 17.72 -4.57 7.58
CA ALA A 2 16.58 -3.88 8.18
C ALA A 2 15.28 -4.65 7.88
N GLU A 3 14.50 -4.95 8.91
CA GLU A 3 13.20 -5.59 8.78
C GLU A 3 12.25 -4.65 8.01
N PRO A 4 11.52 -5.14 7.01
CA PRO A 4 10.55 -4.32 6.30
C PRO A 4 9.41 -3.90 7.22
N PHE A 5 8.89 -2.70 7.01
CA PHE A 5 7.77 -2.14 7.79
C PHE A 5 6.63 -1.66 6.88
N VAL A 6 5.43 -1.50 7.46
CA VAL A 6 4.23 -1.10 6.70
C VAL A 6 4.40 0.32 6.17
N GLY A 7 4.11 0.52 4.88
CA GLY A 7 4.25 1.81 4.20
C GLY A 7 5.66 2.07 3.62
N GLU A 8 6.57 1.11 3.72
CA GLU A 8 7.87 1.21 3.07
C GLU A 8 7.77 1.10 1.54
N ILE A 9 8.52 1.94 0.82
CA ILE A 9 8.64 1.88 -0.64
C ILE A 9 10.05 1.41 -1.00
N ARG A 10 10.15 0.35 -1.81
CA ARG A 10 11.42 -0.20 -2.29
C ARG A 10 11.40 -0.38 -3.80
N MET A 11 12.55 -0.15 -4.44
CA MET A 11 12.75 -0.52 -5.83
C MET A 11 12.72 -2.05 -5.97
N PHE A 12 11.97 -2.54 -6.94
CA PHE A 12 11.82 -3.96 -7.21
C PHE A 12 12.02 -4.24 -8.70
N ALA A 13 12.87 -5.23 -9.03
CA ALA A 13 13.23 -5.55 -10.40
C ALA A 13 12.31 -6.59 -11.07
N GLY A 14 11.32 -7.13 -10.35
CA GLY A 14 10.34 -8.08 -10.88
C GLY A 14 9.06 -7.39 -11.38
N ASN A 15 8.19 -8.17 -12.03
CA ASN A 15 6.96 -7.68 -12.66
C ASN A 15 5.67 -8.13 -11.92
N PHE A 16 5.78 -8.46 -10.62
CA PHE A 16 4.64 -8.87 -9.79
C PHE A 16 4.84 -8.36 -8.36
N ALA A 17 3.76 -8.08 -7.63
CA ALA A 17 3.86 -7.74 -6.22
C ALA A 17 4.09 -9.01 -5.38
N PRO A 18 5.20 -9.12 -4.62
CA PRO A 18 5.37 -10.20 -3.65
C PRO A 18 4.28 -10.17 -2.56
N ARG A 19 4.08 -11.28 -1.84
CA ARG A 19 3.12 -11.30 -0.71
C ARG A 19 3.47 -10.22 0.33
N GLY A 20 2.46 -9.45 0.72
CA GLY A 20 2.62 -8.33 1.67
C GLY A 20 3.09 -7.01 1.04
N TRP A 21 3.26 -6.98 -0.29
CA TRP A 21 3.60 -5.78 -1.05
C TRP A 21 2.52 -5.50 -2.10
N ALA A 22 2.45 -4.26 -2.54
CA ALA A 22 1.65 -3.82 -3.68
C ALA A 22 2.55 -3.02 -4.63
N LEU A 23 2.16 -2.95 -5.90
CA LEU A 23 2.83 -2.06 -6.86
C LEU A 23 2.36 -0.62 -6.62
N CYS A 24 3.25 0.35 -6.77
CA CYS A 24 2.91 1.77 -6.71
C CYS A 24 2.45 2.27 -8.09
N ASP A 25 1.34 1.71 -8.60
CA ASP A 25 0.79 1.96 -9.94
C ASP A 25 -0.49 2.81 -9.94
N GLY A 26 -0.85 3.39 -8.79
CA GLY A 26 -2.06 4.22 -8.64
C GLY A 26 -3.35 3.40 -8.46
N GLN A 27 -3.25 2.13 -8.08
CA GLN A 27 -4.41 1.33 -7.71
C GLN A 27 -5.09 1.83 -6.42
N LEU A 28 -6.41 1.66 -6.34
CA LEU A 28 -7.17 1.89 -5.11
C LEU A 28 -7.16 0.64 -4.26
N MET A 29 -6.86 0.78 -2.96
CA MET A 29 -6.83 -0.33 -2.02
C MET A 29 -8.01 -0.27 -1.07
N ALA A 30 -8.58 -1.42 -0.71
CA ALA A 30 -9.67 -1.47 0.24
C ALA A 30 -9.18 -1.24 1.67
N VAL A 31 -9.81 -0.27 2.37
CA VAL A 31 -9.45 0.13 3.74
C VAL A 31 -9.54 -1.06 4.68
N ALA A 32 -10.67 -1.80 4.65
CA ALA A 32 -10.97 -2.91 5.56
C ALA A 32 -9.97 -4.08 5.52
N GLN A 33 -9.11 -4.16 4.51
CA GLN A 33 -8.05 -5.18 4.41
C GLN A 33 -6.66 -4.61 4.68
N ASN A 34 -6.51 -3.29 4.77
CA ASN A 34 -5.23 -2.58 4.85
C ASN A 34 -5.29 -1.44 5.89
N ASP A 35 -6.00 -1.64 7.01
CA ASP A 35 -6.24 -0.60 8.03
C ASP A 35 -4.95 0.09 8.52
N ALA A 36 -3.87 -0.68 8.69
CA ALA A 36 -2.57 -0.15 9.12
C ALA A 36 -1.94 0.76 8.05
N LEU A 37 -2.05 0.39 6.77
CA LEU A 37 -1.53 1.20 5.66
C LEU A 37 -2.38 2.46 5.46
N PHE A 38 -3.71 2.33 5.54
CA PHE A 38 -4.63 3.47 5.48
C PHE A 38 -4.39 4.47 6.61
N SER A 39 -4.12 4.00 7.82
CA SER A 39 -3.79 4.87 8.96
C SER A 39 -2.53 5.72 8.73
N LEU A 40 -1.61 5.24 7.88
CA LEU A 40 -0.36 5.95 7.54
C LEU A 40 -0.53 6.87 6.32
N LEU A 41 -1.19 6.40 5.26
CA LEU A 41 -1.27 7.10 3.98
C LEU A 41 -2.52 7.97 3.84
N GLY A 42 -3.61 7.63 4.53
CA GLY A 42 -4.92 8.23 4.30
C GLY A 42 -5.33 8.10 2.83
N THR A 43 -6.01 9.12 2.31
CA THR A 43 -6.43 9.22 0.89
C THR A 43 -5.49 10.09 0.06
N VAL A 44 -4.20 10.17 0.43
CA VAL A 44 -3.22 11.05 -0.24
C VAL A 44 -3.03 10.67 -1.72
N TYR A 45 -3.19 9.39 -2.05
CA TYR A 45 -2.98 8.87 -3.40
C TYR A 45 -4.28 8.48 -4.14
N GLY A 46 -5.45 8.72 -3.54
CA GLY A 46 -6.74 8.41 -4.13
C GLY A 46 -7.78 7.91 -3.12
N GLY A 47 -8.86 7.35 -3.66
CA GLY A 47 -9.91 6.70 -2.88
C GLY A 47 -10.95 7.65 -2.29
N ASP A 48 -11.92 7.06 -1.59
CA ASP A 48 -13.06 7.75 -0.97
C ASP A 48 -12.92 7.93 0.55
N GLY A 49 -11.87 7.35 1.15
CA GLY A 49 -11.58 7.39 2.59
C GLY A 49 -12.56 6.60 3.46
N ARG A 50 -13.45 5.81 2.85
CA ARG A 50 -14.45 5.00 3.57
C ARG A 50 -14.33 3.53 3.21
N THR A 51 -14.27 3.24 1.92
CA THR A 51 -14.15 1.89 1.38
C THR A 51 -12.78 1.67 0.75
N THR A 52 -12.23 2.71 0.12
CA THR A 52 -10.94 2.69 -0.57
C THR A 52 -10.07 3.90 -0.24
N PHE A 53 -8.77 3.74 -0.44
CA PHE A 53 -7.75 4.76 -0.26
C PHE A 53 -6.64 4.62 -1.30
#